data_AF-A0A2I4GK82-F1
#
_entry.id   AF-A0A2I4GK82-F1
#
_cell.length_a   1.000
_cell.length_b   1.000
_cell.length_c   1.000
_cell.angle_alpha   90.00
_cell.angle_beta   90.00
_cell.angle_gamma   90.00
#
_symmetry.space_group_name_H-M   'P 1'
#
loop_
_entity.id
_entity.type
_entity.pdbx_description
1 polymer ?
#
loop_
_entity_poly.entity_id
_entity_poly.type
_entity_poly.pdbx_seq_one_letter_code
_entity_poly.pdbx_strand_id
1 'polypeptide(L)'
;MIFSRAAMEFQDFILIAACSLGFTSLCKTFIRFLQWVWVSFFRPAKNLNEYGSWALVTGSTDGIGKALAFQLASKGINLVLVGRNPSKLEATSNEIQEKFAGKVDVKGIVIDLAKFSGEEISNMVEEGIKGLDVGILINNAGTGSPYPMFLHEVGSDVLESLMRVNMDAATWVTRAVLPGMLQKKKGAIVNIGSGSSMAVPAFPLGTVYASTKAYLAMFSRCISLEYEKHGIDVQCQVPLFVATKMIRGFNDSASVFTPSAEMYSKASIRCIGYEHICTPYWMHSVQWFLIQRLPDALLNWYLFELFLKSRKRRMEKF
;
A
#
# COMPACT_ATOMS: atom_id res chain seq x y z
N MET A 1 7.85 48.53 -44.59
CA MET A 1 8.50 47.21 -44.82
C MET A 1 9.22 46.66 -43.58
N ILE A 2 10.08 47.42 -42.89
CA ILE A 2 10.86 46.93 -41.73
C ILE A 2 9.98 46.45 -40.57
N PHE A 3 8.92 47.19 -40.23
CA PHE A 3 7.97 46.81 -39.16
C PHE A 3 7.24 45.49 -39.41
N SER A 4 6.95 45.16 -40.68
CA SER A 4 6.25 43.93 -41.07
C SER A 4 7.17 42.70 -40.99
N ARG A 5 8.48 42.88 -41.20
CA ARG A 5 9.47 41.80 -41.12
C ARG A 5 9.79 41.42 -39.67
N ALA A 6 9.95 42.42 -38.79
CA ALA A 6 10.14 42.19 -37.36
C ALA A 6 8.93 41.52 -36.68
N ALA A 7 7.71 41.86 -37.12
CA ALA A 7 6.49 41.20 -36.64
C ALA A 7 6.40 39.72 -37.08
N MET A 8 6.87 39.40 -38.29
CA MET A 8 6.94 38.04 -38.81
C MET A 8 7.97 37.19 -38.05
N GLU A 9 9.15 37.74 -37.77
CA GLU A 9 10.20 37.08 -36.97
C GLU A 9 9.73 36.80 -35.52
N PHE A 10 8.93 37.68 -34.94
CA PHE A 10 8.35 37.46 -33.61
C PHE A 10 7.28 36.36 -33.60
N GLN A 11 6.44 36.26 -34.63
CA GLN A 11 5.45 35.18 -34.77
C GLN A 11 6.13 33.82 -34.97
N ASP A 12 7.17 33.76 -35.80
CA ASP A 12 7.96 32.54 -36.03
C ASP A 12 8.66 32.10 -34.74
N PHE A 13 9.21 33.03 -33.97
CA PHE A 13 9.79 32.74 -32.66
C PHE A 13 8.76 32.14 -31.69
N ILE A 14 7.56 32.73 -31.58
CA ILE A 14 6.47 32.20 -30.73
C ILE A 14 6.08 30.79 -31.18
N LEU A 15 5.94 30.56 -32.49
CA LEU A 15 5.58 29.26 -33.04
C LEU A 15 6.65 28.20 -32.72
N ILE A 16 7.93 28.51 -32.95
CA ILE A 16 9.05 27.62 -32.63
C ILE A 16 9.10 27.32 -31.12
N ALA A 17 8.89 28.32 -30.28
CA ALA A 17 8.84 28.15 -28.83
C ALA A 17 7.67 27.24 -28.41
N ALA A 18 6.47 27.47 -28.92
CA ALA A 18 5.29 26.66 -28.64
C ALA A 18 5.47 25.20 -29.13
N CYS A 19 5.98 25.01 -30.35
CA CYS A 19 6.29 23.68 -30.89
C CYS A 19 7.36 22.96 -30.06
N SER A 20 8.41 23.67 -29.62
CA SER A 20 9.47 23.09 -28.78
C SER A 20 8.94 22.67 -27.39
N LEU A 21 8.08 23.49 -26.78
CA LEU A 21 7.41 23.14 -25.52
C LEU A 21 6.46 21.95 -25.71
N GLY A 22 5.69 21.91 -26.80
CA GLY A 22 4.84 20.79 -27.15
C GLY A 22 5.63 19.49 -27.35
N PHE A 23 6.72 19.55 -28.13
CA PHE A 23 7.60 18.42 -28.39
C PHE A 23 8.26 17.89 -27.11
N THR A 24 8.81 18.76 -26.27
CA THR A 24 9.41 18.35 -24.99
C THR A 24 8.39 17.73 -24.03
N SER A 25 7.15 18.22 -24.02
CA SER A 25 6.05 17.61 -23.26
C SER A 25 5.67 16.21 -23.76
N LEU A 26 5.60 16.04 -25.09
CA LEU A 26 5.35 14.74 -25.73
C LEU A 26 6.47 13.74 -25.44
N CYS A 27 7.74 14.16 -25.60
CA CYS A 27 8.90 13.33 -25.27
C CYS A 27 8.90 12.91 -23.79
N LYS A 28 8.62 13.82 -22.85
CA LYS A 28 8.51 13.50 -21.42
C LYS A 28 7.41 12.46 -21.16
N THR A 29 6.26 12.60 -21.80
CA THR A 29 5.15 11.65 -21.66
C THR A 29 5.50 10.28 -22.24
N PHE A 30 6.14 10.25 -23.41
CA PHE A 30 6.60 9.02 -24.04
C PHE A 30 7.66 8.30 -23.20
N ILE A 31 8.65 9.02 -22.66
CA ILE A 31 9.66 8.46 -21.75
C ILE A 31 9.00 7.88 -20.50
N ARG A 32 8.04 8.59 -19.88
CA ARG A 32 7.29 8.07 -18.72
C ARG A 32 6.52 6.80 -19.06
N PHE A 33 5.94 6.72 -20.25
CA PHE A 33 5.27 5.50 -20.72
C PHE A 33 6.26 4.34 -20.89
N LEU A 34 7.41 4.57 -21.52
CA LEU A 34 8.47 3.55 -21.66
C LEU A 34 9.00 3.10 -20.29
N GLN A 35 9.21 4.03 -19.36
CA GLN A 35 9.58 3.73 -17.98
C GLN A 35 8.52 2.88 -17.29
N TRP A 36 7.24 3.21 -17.45
CA TRP A 36 6.14 2.42 -16.91
C TRP A 36 6.09 1.00 -17.50
N VAL A 37 6.30 0.84 -18.81
CA VAL A 37 6.40 -0.48 -19.47
C VAL A 37 7.56 -1.28 -18.89
N TRP A 38 8.74 -0.65 -18.76
CA TRP A 38 9.92 -1.27 -18.17
C TRP A 38 9.64 -1.75 -16.74
N VAL A 39 9.14 -0.87 -15.87
CA VAL A 39 8.84 -1.16 -14.47
C VAL A 39 7.79 -2.27 -14.32
N SER A 40 6.76 -2.25 -15.16
CA SER A 40 5.62 -3.19 -15.05
C SER A 40 5.95 -4.59 -15.52
N PHE A 41 6.77 -4.73 -16.58
CA PHE A 41 6.94 -6.02 -17.28
C PHE A 41 8.37 -6.56 -17.22
N PHE A 42 9.38 -5.70 -17.32
CA PHE A 42 10.76 -6.13 -17.58
C PHE A 42 11.68 -6.01 -16.37
N ARG A 43 11.43 -5.06 -15.47
CA ARG A 43 12.31 -4.83 -14.31
C ARG A 43 12.35 -6.08 -13.40
N PRO A 44 13.55 -6.61 -13.08
CA PRO A 44 13.70 -7.75 -12.19
C PRO A 44 13.36 -7.39 -10.75
N ALA A 45 12.91 -8.37 -9.96
CA ALA A 45 12.77 -8.18 -8.51
C ALA A 45 14.15 -8.17 -7.85
N LYS A 46 14.32 -7.39 -6.77
CA LYS A 46 15.51 -7.49 -5.91
C LYS A 46 15.53 -8.86 -5.20
N ASN A 47 16.72 -9.32 -4.82
CA ASN A 47 16.84 -10.47 -3.94
C ASN A 47 16.44 -10.07 -2.51
N LEU A 48 15.26 -10.48 -2.06
CA LEU A 48 14.71 -10.05 -0.77
C LEU A 48 15.49 -10.61 0.44
N ASN A 49 16.18 -11.75 0.29
CA ASN A 49 17.03 -12.31 1.35
C ASN A 49 18.20 -11.39 1.72
N GLU A 50 18.54 -10.44 0.84
CA GLU A 50 19.57 -9.46 1.11
C GLU A 50 19.21 -8.48 2.24
N TYR A 51 17.92 -8.24 2.51
CA TYR A 51 17.53 -7.36 3.61
C TYR A 51 17.65 -8.03 4.98
N GLY A 52 17.51 -9.35 5.02
CA GLY A 52 17.57 -10.18 6.21
C GLY A 52 16.81 -11.49 6.03
N SER A 53 17.08 -12.43 6.92
CA SER A 53 16.48 -13.78 6.87
C SER A 53 15.03 -13.83 7.36
N TRP A 54 14.55 -12.80 8.07
CA TRP A 54 13.18 -12.74 8.60
C TRP A 54 12.38 -11.55 8.05
N ALA A 55 11.08 -11.78 7.84
CA ALA A 55 10.10 -10.73 7.56
C ALA A 55 8.97 -10.73 8.60
N LEU A 56 8.62 -9.55 9.11
CA LEU A 56 7.46 -9.35 9.96
C LEU A 56 6.26 -8.91 9.13
N VAL A 57 5.12 -9.58 9.27
CA VAL A 57 3.88 -9.26 8.53
C VAL A 57 2.72 -9.04 9.50
N THR A 58 2.19 -7.82 9.54
CA THR A 58 0.97 -7.52 10.32
C THR A 58 -0.30 -7.80 9.53
N GLY A 59 -1.35 -8.28 10.20
CA GLY A 59 -2.60 -8.67 9.53
C GLY A 59 -2.41 -9.88 8.61
N SER A 60 -1.61 -10.85 9.04
CA SER A 60 -1.12 -11.97 8.24
C SER A 60 -2.10 -13.13 8.06
N THR A 61 -3.30 -13.08 8.65
CA THR A 61 -4.21 -14.23 8.72
C THR A 61 -5.30 -14.26 7.64
N ASP A 62 -5.39 -13.22 6.81
CA ASP A 62 -6.34 -13.14 5.69
C ASP A 62 -5.83 -12.18 4.60
N GLY A 63 -6.50 -12.20 3.44
CA GLY A 63 -6.32 -11.22 2.37
C GLY A 63 -4.88 -11.01 1.91
N ILE A 64 -4.51 -9.74 1.69
CA ILE A 64 -3.20 -9.34 1.16
C ILE A 64 -2.07 -9.77 2.09
N GLY A 65 -2.20 -9.56 3.40
CA GLY A 65 -1.17 -9.92 4.38
C GLY A 65 -0.85 -11.40 4.38
N LYS A 66 -1.86 -12.27 4.39
CA LYS A 66 -1.66 -13.71 4.24
C LYS A 66 -0.96 -14.04 2.93
N ALA A 67 -1.46 -13.52 1.81
CA ALA A 67 -0.85 -13.77 0.51
C ALA A 67 0.61 -13.27 0.44
N LEU A 68 0.94 -12.13 1.06
CA LEU A 68 2.32 -11.63 1.15
C LEU A 68 3.21 -12.54 1.99
N ALA A 69 2.72 -13.06 3.11
CA ALA A 69 3.44 -14.04 3.91
C ALA A 69 3.80 -15.29 3.07
N PHE A 70 2.85 -15.84 2.31
CA PHE A 70 3.11 -16.96 1.40
C PHE A 70 4.13 -16.61 0.30
N GLN A 71 4.06 -15.40 -0.28
CA GLN A 71 5.01 -14.98 -1.31
C GLN A 71 6.43 -14.83 -0.73
N LEU A 72 6.58 -14.28 0.49
CA LEU A 72 7.86 -14.15 1.18
C LEU A 72 8.44 -15.53 1.56
N ALA A 73 7.61 -16.43 2.11
CA ALA A 73 8.03 -17.81 2.38
C ALA A 73 8.49 -18.55 1.10
N SER A 74 7.84 -18.31 -0.04
CA SER A 74 8.27 -18.87 -1.33
C SER A 74 9.65 -18.38 -1.80
N LYS A 75 10.17 -17.30 -1.20
CA LYS A 75 11.52 -16.76 -1.42
C LYS A 75 12.55 -17.25 -0.38
N GLY A 76 12.17 -18.14 0.53
CA GLY A 76 13.03 -18.68 1.58
C GLY A 76 13.18 -17.75 2.79
N ILE A 77 12.27 -16.79 2.96
CA ILE A 77 12.31 -15.84 4.07
C ILE A 77 11.46 -16.37 5.22
N ASN A 78 12.05 -16.42 6.41
CA ASN A 78 11.39 -16.77 7.66
C ASN A 78 10.37 -15.69 8.06
N LEU A 79 9.34 -16.06 8.82
CA LEU A 79 8.19 -15.19 9.03
C LEU A 79 7.87 -14.97 10.50
N VAL A 80 7.78 -13.70 10.88
CA VAL A 80 7.07 -13.28 12.09
C VAL A 80 5.66 -12.84 11.69
N LEU A 81 4.66 -13.63 12.04
CA LEU A 81 3.26 -13.37 11.71
C LEU A 81 2.56 -12.70 12.87
N VAL A 82 2.00 -11.51 12.64
CA VAL A 82 1.26 -10.76 13.67
C VAL A 82 -0.22 -10.72 13.34
N GLY A 83 -1.06 -11.17 14.28
CA GLY A 83 -2.51 -11.16 14.14
C GLY A 83 -3.24 -11.29 15.48
N ARG A 84 -4.49 -10.84 15.51
CA ARG A 84 -5.29 -10.79 16.75
C ARG A 84 -6.04 -12.07 17.12
N ASN A 85 -6.19 -13.01 16.19
CA ASN A 85 -6.94 -14.25 16.41
C ASN A 85 -5.95 -15.43 16.47
N PRO A 86 -5.73 -16.04 17.65
CA PRO A 86 -4.76 -17.13 17.83
C PRO A 86 -4.99 -18.29 16.85
N SER A 87 -6.21 -18.80 16.76
CA SER A 87 -6.53 -19.97 15.94
C SER A 87 -6.31 -19.71 14.44
N LYS A 88 -6.65 -18.52 13.93
CA LYS A 88 -6.37 -18.16 12.53
C LYS A 88 -4.88 -17.94 12.27
N LEU A 89 -4.16 -17.44 13.27
CA LEU A 89 -2.72 -17.23 13.19
C LEU A 89 -2.00 -18.56 13.13
N GLU A 90 -2.32 -19.47 14.04
CA GLU A 90 -1.82 -20.85 14.07
C GLU A 90 -2.14 -21.59 12.77
N ALA A 91 -3.39 -21.55 12.30
CA ALA A 91 -3.77 -22.17 11.03
C ALA A 91 -2.95 -21.62 9.84
N THR A 92 -2.68 -20.31 9.81
CA THR A 92 -1.85 -19.70 8.76
C THR A 92 -0.39 -20.13 8.88
N SER A 93 0.15 -20.20 10.10
CA SER A 93 1.51 -20.69 10.35
C SER A 93 1.67 -22.13 9.88
N ASN A 94 0.72 -23.01 10.22
CA ASN A 94 0.75 -24.42 9.83
C ASN A 94 0.65 -24.58 8.32
N GLU A 95 -0.26 -23.86 7.65
CA GLU A 95 -0.39 -23.92 6.18
C GLU A 95 0.91 -23.48 5.46
N ILE A 96 1.62 -22.48 6.00
CA ILE A 96 2.93 -22.05 5.47
C ILE A 96 3.98 -23.13 5.72
N GLN A 97 4.09 -23.63 6.96
CA GLN A 97 5.06 -24.67 7.30
C GLN A 97 4.87 -25.96 6.50
N GLU A 98 3.62 -26.38 6.28
CA GLU A 98 3.27 -27.54 5.44
C GLU A 98 3.67 -27.30 3.98
N LYS A 99 3.29 -26.15 3.41
CA LYS A 99 3.56 -25.84 2.00
C LYS A 99 5.05 -25.68 1.69
N PHE A 100 5.84 -25.21 2.67
CA PHE A 100 7.26 -24.96 2.50
C PHE A 100 8.16 -25.94 3.29
N ALA A 101 7.59 -27.01 3.85
CA ALA A 101 8.22 -28.19 4.47
C ALA A 101 9.65 -27.98 4.99
N GLY A 102 9.82 -27.18 6.05
CA GLY A 102 11.11 -26.97 6.73
C GLY A 102 12.11 -26.04 6.03
N LYS A 103 11.70 -25.37 4.95
CA LYS A 103 12.52 -24.35 4.26
C LYS A 103 12.51 -22.99 4.94
N VAL A 104 11.50 -22.73 5.76
CA VAL A 104 11.33 -21.46 6.47
C VAL A 104 10.78 -21.70 7.88
N ASP A 105 11.25 -20.90 8.82
CA ASP A 105 10.71 -20.81 10.17
C ASP A 105 9.54 -19.83 10.22
N VAL A 106 8.56 -20.13 11.07
CA VAL A 106 7.39 -19.26 11.30
C VAL A 106 7.17 -19.06 12.79
N LYS A 107 7.15 -17.80 13.22
CA LYS A 107 6.85 -17.37 14.59
C LYS A 107 5.57 -16.53 14.60
N GLY A 108 4.59 -16.93 15.40
CA GLY A 108 3.36 -16.15 15.59
C GLY A 108 3.49 -15.19 16.80
N ILE A 109 3.00 -13.97 16.66
CA ILE A 109 2.79 -13.03 17.77
C ILE A 109 1.32 -12.62 17.79
N VAL A 110 0.62 -12.93 18.87
CA VAL A 110 -0.78 -12.58 19.04
C VAL A 110 -0.90 -11.18 19.61
N ILE A 111 -1.32 -10.21 18.79
CA ILE A 111 -1.54 -8.82 19.21
C ILE A 111 -2.85 -8.31 18.62
N ASP A 112 -3.74 -7.80 19.48
CA ASP A 112 -4.88 -6.99 19.03
C ASP A 112 -4.48 -5.51 19.00
N LEU A 113 -4.05 -5.06 17.82
CA LEU A 113 -3.55 -3.71 17.58
C LEU A 113 -4.57 -2.60 17.91
N ALA A 114 -5.86 -2.94 18.05
CA ALA A 114 -6.90 -1.99 18.46
C ALA A 114 -7.02 -1.85 19.98
N LYS A 115 -6.36 -2.69 20.79
CA LYS A 115 -6.54 -2.75 22.26
C LYS A 115 -5.32 -2.28 23.03
N PHE A 116 -4.12 -2.61 22.57
CA PHE A 116 -2.87 -2.25 23.26
C PHE A 116 -2.38 -0.85 22.92
N SER A 117 -1.84 -0.15 23.91
CA SER A 117 -1.14 1.12 23.71
C SER A 117 0.05 0.95 22.77
N GLY A 118 0.54 2.07 22.23
CA GLY A 118 1.67 2.07 21.33
C GLY A 118 2.95 1.45 21.92
N GLU A 119 3.25 1.78 23.18
CA GLU A 119 4.40 1.23 23.89
C GLU A 119 4.26 -0.27 24.13
N GLU A 120 3.06 -0.75 24.51
CA GLU A 120 2.79 -2.18 24.63
C GLU A 120 2.97 -2.91 23.30
N ILE A 121 2.49 -2.33 22.19
CA ILE A 121 2.71 -2.88 20.84
C ILE A 121 4.21 -2.95 20.54
N SER A 122 4.97 -1.89 20.79
CA SER A 122 6.42 -1.85 20.55
C SER A 122 7.12 -2.96 21.36
N ASN A 123 6.85 -3.04 22.66
CA ASN A 123 7.48 -4.00 23.57
C ASN A 123 7.18 -5.45 23.16
N MET A 124 5.93 -5.77 22.80
CA MET A 124 5.56 -7.11 22.35
C MET A 124 6.21 -7.47 21.02
N VAL A 125 6.35 -6.52 20.10
CA VAL A 125 7.05 -6.74 18.83
C VAL A 125 8.55 -6.92 19.07
N GLU A 126 9.19 -6.06 19.86
CA GLU A 126 10.62 -6.12 20.20
C GLU A 126 10.99 -7.46 20.84
N GLU A 127 10.22 -7.92 21.84
CA GLU A 127 10.42 -9.23 22.46
C GLU A 127 10.15 -10.36 21.45
N GLY A 128 9.12 -10.20 20.62
CA GLY A 128 8.77 -11.18 19.58
C GLY A 128 9.84 -11.34 18.49
N ILE A 129 10.61 -10.29 18.18
CA ILE A 129 11.66 -10.32 17.16
C ILE A 129 13.08 -10.43 17.73
N LYS A 130 13.23 -10.51 19.05
CA LYS A 130 14.52 -10.58 19.71
C LYS A 130 15.38 -11.73 19.17
N GLY A 131 16.60 -11.39 18.78
CA GLY A 131 17.56 -12.34 18.20
C GLY A 131 17.27 -12.73 16.74
N LEU A 132 16.20 -12.21 16.12
CA LEU A 132 15.87 -12.46 14.72
C LEU A 132 16.44 -11.36 13.82
N ASP A 133 16.97 -11.76 12.67
CA ASP A 133 17.44 -10.85 11.64
C ASP A 133 16.27 -10.36 10.77
N VAL A 134 15.40 -9.53 11.37
CA VAL A 134 14.24 -8.95 10.67
C VAL A 134 14.71 -7.92 9.65
N GLY A 135 14.64 -8.28 8.38
CA GLY A 135 15.02 -7.44 7.24
C GLY A 135 13.86 -6.76 6.55
N ILE A 136 12.65 -7.31 6.67
CA ILE A 136 11.48 -6.81 5.96
C ILE A 136 10.34 -6.63 6.96
N LEU A 137 9.70 -5.46 6.94
CA LEU A 137 8.46 -5.18 7.65
C LEU A 137 7.34 -4.93 6.65
N ILE A 138 6.25 -5.68 6.75
CA ILE A 138 5.01 -5.44 6.00
C ILE A 138 3.93 -4.95 6.99
N ASN A 139 3.70 -3.64 7.02
CA ASN A 139 2.56 -3.05 7.72
C ASN A 139 1.32 -3.18 6.83
N ASN A 140 0.63 -4.31 6.96
CA ASN A 140 -0.58 -4.61 6.21
C ASN A 140 -1.86 -4.57 7.08
N ALA A 141 -1.74 -4.75 8.39
CA ALA A 141 -2.91 -4.72 9.28
C ALA A 141 -3.78 -3.48 9.01
N GLY A 142 -5.07 -3.72 8.88
CA GLY A 142 -6.03 -2.68 8.57
C GLY A 142 -7.45 -3.13 8.83
N THR A 143 -8.29 -2.17 9.19
CA THR A 143 -9.74 -2.33 9.34
C THR A 143 -10.46 -1.25 8.54
N GLY A 144 -11.70 -1.51 8.18
CA GLY A 144 -12.59 -0.59 7.47
C GLY A 144 -13.92 -0.48 8.22
N SER A 145 -14.71 0.53 7.89
CA SER A 145 -16.10 0.61 8.38
C SER A 145 -16.92 -0.55 7.80
N PRO A 146 -17.94 -1.06 8.54
CA PRO A 146 -18.78 -2.17 8.07
C PRO A 146 -19.49 -1.91 6.73
N TYR A 147 -19.85 -0.65 6.47
CA TYR A 147 -20.41 -0.14 5.23
C TYR A 147 -20.17 1.39 5.14
N PRO A 148 -20.51 2.07 4.02
CA PRO A 148 -20.34 3.52 3.91
C PRO A 148 -21.27 4.29 4.86
N MET A 149 -20.69 5.14 5.70
CA MET A 149 -21.39 5.85 6.78
C MET A 149 -21.05 7.34 6.83
N PHE A 150 -22.02 8.17 7.19
CA PHE A 150 -21.71 9.56 7.52
C PHE A 150 -20.92 9.60 8.82
N LEU A 151 -20.04 10.60 8.98
CA LEU A 151 -19.11 10.67 10.10
C LEU A 151 -19.81 10.60 11.46
N HIS A 152 -20.93 11.30 11.63
CA HIS A 152 -21.69 11.37 12.89
C HIS A 152 -22.42 10.06 13.25
N GLU A 153 -22.46 9.08 12.34
CA GLU A 153 -23.12 7.80 12.54
C GLU A 153 -22.15 6.68 12.92
N VAL A 154 -20.85 6.91 12.71
CA VAL A 154 -19.83 5.90 13.01
C VAL A 154 -19.65 5.84 14.52
N GLY A 155 -19.85 4.64 15.10
CA GLY A 155 -19.62 4.40 16.51
C GLY A 155 -18.19 4.74 16.94
N SER A 156 -18.03 5.23 18.17
CA SER A 156 -16.72 5.63 18.72
C SER A 156 -15.72 4.49 18.70
N ASP A 157 -16.15 3.26 19.00
CA ASP A 157 -15.34 2.04 18.95
C ASP A 157 -14.79 1.76 17.54
N VAL A 158 -15.60 1.97 16.50
CA VAL A 158 -15.18 1.82 15.10
C VAL A 158 -14.21 2.92 14.70
N LEU A 159 -14.47 4.18 15.11
CA LEU A 159 -13.58 5.32 14.86
C LEU A 159 -12.20 5.10 15.48
N GLU A 160 -12.15 4.75 16.76
CA GLU A 160 -10.93 4.45 17.49
C GLU A 160 -10.19 3.26 16.87
N SER A 161 -10.90 2.18 16.54
CA SER A 161 -10.31 1.00 15.89
C SER A 161 -9.67 1.34 14.54
N LEU A 162 -10.32 2.17 13.73
CA LEU A 162 -9.77 2.64 12.45
C LEU A 162 -8.46 3.40 12.65
N MET A 163 -8.42 4.36 13.58
CA MET A 163 -7.21 5.15 13.85
C MET A 163 -6.08 4.28 14.44
N ARG A 164 -6.39 3.48 15.46
CA ARG A 164 -5.39 2.66 16.14
C ARG A 164 -4.78 1.60 15.23
N VAL A 165 -5.59 0.89 14.45
CA VAL A 165 -5.09 -0.21 13.60
C VAL A 165 -4.42 0.31 12.34
N ASN A 166 -5.01 1.30 11.65
CA ASN A 166 -4.52 1.70 10.32
C ASN A 166 -3.37 2.71 10.38
N MET A 167 -3.24 3.44 11.48
CA MET A 167 -2.27 4.53 11.66
C MET A 167 -1.33 4.24 12.83
N ASP A 168 -1.83 4.22 14.07
CA ASP A 168 -0.95 4.19 15.25
C ASP A 168 -0.11 2.91 15.29
N ALA A 169 -0.74 1.76 15.08
CA ALA A 169 -0.06 0.47 15.09
C ALA A 169 1.07 0.38 14.06
N ALA A 170 0.88 0.90 12.85
CA ALA A 170 1.93 0.91 11.83
C ALA A 170 3.14 1.75 12.27
N THR A 171 2.89 2.88 12.94
CA THR A 171 3.95 3.73 13.50
C THR A 171 4.72 3.01 14.60
N TRP A 172 4.04 2.38 15.56
CA TRP A 172 4.68 1.69 16.68
C TRP A 172 5.40 0.41 16.28
N VAL A 173 4.83 -0.39 15.39
CA VAL A 173 5.51 -1.58 14.82
C VAL A 173 6.75 -1.15 14.03
N THR A 174 6.66 -0.06 13.26
CA THR A 174 7.82 0.48 12.54
C THR A 174 8.91 0.92 13.50
N ARG A 175 8.56 1.65 14.56
CA ARG A 175 9.49 2.08 15.62
C ARG A 175 10.20 0.89 16.28
N ALA A 176 9.49 -0.21 16.54
CA ALA A 176 10.05 -1.42 17.14
C ALA A 176 11.09 -2.12 16.25
N VAL A 177 10.89 -2.14 14.93
CA VAL A 177 11.75 -2.87 13.98
C VAL A 177 12.95 -2.03 13.52
N LEU A 178 12.80 -0.70 13.45
CA LEU A 178 13.81 0.22 12.91
C LEU A 178 15.21 0.09 13.55
N PRO A 179 15.37 -0.01 14.89
CA PRO A 179 16.70 -0.12 15.51
C PRO A 179 17.53 -1.28 14.97
N GLY A 180 16.92 -2.45 14.75
CA GLY A 180 17.60 -3.61 14.19
C GLY A 180 18.05 -3.38 12.73
N MET A 181 17.19 -2.77 11.91
CA MET A 181 17.54 -2.41 10.52
C MET A 181 18.66 -1.36 10.46
N LEU A 182 18.63 -0.37 11.35
CA LEU A 182 19.65 0.68 11.45
C LEU A 182 21.02 0.10 11.85
N GLN A 183 21.05 -0.83 12.81
CA GLN A 183 22.28 -1.46 13.27
C GLN A 183 23.02 -2.18 12.13
N LYS A 184 22.28 -2.87 11.24
CA LYS A 184 22.85 -3.56 10.08
C LYS A 184 22.88 -2.70 8.80
N LYS A 185 22.42 -1.45 8.85
CA LYS A 185 22.30 -0.51 7.72
C LYS A 185 21.60 -1.11 6.49
N LYS A 186 20.58 -1.93 6.74
CA LYS A 186 19.85 -2.62 5.70
C LYS A 186 18.46 -3.00 6.17
N GLY A 187 17.44 -2.70 5.37
CA GLY A 187 16.08 -3.11 5.67
C GLY A 187 15.09 -2.64 4.61
N ALA A 188 13.89 -3.22 4.62
CA ALA A 188 12.79 -2.77 3.80
C ALA A 188 11.51 -2.65 4.63
N ILE A 189 10.82 -1.52 4.54
CA ILE A 189 9.53 -1.28 5.18
C ILE A 189 8.50 -1.04 4.09
N VAL A 190 7.44 -1.85 4.09
CA VAL A 190 6.34 -1.78 3.15
C VAL A 190 5.06 -1.49 3.91
N ASN A 191 4.53 -0.30 3.70
CA ASN A 191 3.25 0.12 4.23
C ASN A 191 2.17 -0.10 3.16
N ILE A 192 1.13 -0.86 3.48
CA ILE A 192 0.00 -1.06 2.55
C ILE A 192 -0.97 0.12 2.69
N GLY A 193 -0.83 1.07 1.78
CA GLY A 193 -1.69 2.24 1.62
C GLY A 193 -3.04 1.87 0.97
N SER A 194 -3.66 2.84 0.31
CA SER A 194 -4.92 2.62 -0.41
C SER A 194 -5.19 3.72 -1.44
N GLY A 195 -5.74 3.32 -2.57
CA GLY A 195 -6.24 4.23 -3.61
C GLY A 195 -7.25 5.24 -3.09
N SER A 196 -7.96 4.94 -1.99
CA SER A 196 -8.91 5.87 -1.36
C SER A 196 -8.29 7.19 -0.91
N SER A 197 -6.97 7.22 -0.70
CA SER A 197 -6.22 8.39 -0.23
C SER A 197 -5.29 9.01 -1.28
N MET A 198 -5.03 8.28 -2.36
CA MET A 198 -3.95 8.61 -3.30
C MET A 198 -4.40 8.64 -4.76
N ALA A 199 -5.37 7.81 -5.14
CA ALA A 199 -5.85 7.73 -6.52
C ALA A 199 -7.04 8.65 -6.78
N VAL A 200 -7.81 9.00 -5.75
CA VAL A 200 -9.02 9.83 -5.85
C VAL A 200 -8.90 11.10 -5.00
N PRO A 201 -9.59 12.19 -5.38
CA PRO A 201 -9.52 13.47 -4.65
C PRO A 201 -10.23 13.43 -3.30
N ALA A 202 -11.35 12.71 -3.19
CA ALA A 202 -12.03 12.46 -1.92
C ALA A 202 -12.66 11.06 -1.89
N PHE A 203 -12.93 10.57 -0.67
CA PHE A 203 -13.52 9.26 -0.44
C PHE A 203 -14.69 9.38 0.56
N PRO A 204 -15.84 9.91 0.11
CA PRO A 204 -16.95 10.22 1.00
C PRO A 204 -17.53 8.95 1.63
N LEU A 205 -18.16 9.07 2.80
CA LEU A 205 -18.72 7.94 3.57
C LEU A 205 -17.71 6.85 4.02
N GLY A 206 -16.43 7.00 3.67
CA GLY A 206 -15.30 6.21 4.14
C GLY A 206 -14.20 7.09 4.73
N THR A 207 -14.58 8.26 5.26
CA THR A 207 -13.70 9.39 5.59
C THR A 207 -12.53 8.98 6.47
N VAL A 208 -12.76 8.38 7.64
CA VAL A 208 -11.69 8.04 8.60
C VAL A 208 -10.75 6.96 8.04
N TYR A 209 -11.28 5.99 7.30
CA TYR A 209 -10.45 5.01 6.61
C TYR A 209 -9.51 5.68 5.59
N ALA A 210 -10.03 6.56 4.73
CA ALA A 210 -9.20 7.26 3.75
C ALA A 210 -8.17 8.19 4.43
N SER A 211 -8.57 8.92 5.49
CA SER A 211 -7.66 9.78 6.25
C SER A 211 -6.51 8.99 6.91
N THR A 212 -6.79 7.82 7.50
CA THR A 212 -5.73 6.97 8.08
C THR A 212 -4.77 6.42 7.02
N LYS A 213 -5.28 6.12 5.81
CA LYS A 213 -4.42 5.71 4.69
C LYS A 213 -3.62 6.88 4.08
N ALA A 214 -4.15 8.10 4.12
CA ALA A 214 -3.42 9.31 3.77
C ALA A 214 -2.28 9.58 4.77
N TYR A 215 -2.52 9.41 6.08
CA TYR A 215 -1.47 9.43 7.10
C TYR A 215 -0.37 8.44 6.73
N LEU A 216 -0.72 7.19 6.45
CA LEU A 216 0.27 6.14 6.20
C LEU A 216 1.11 6.42 4.93
N ALA A 217 0.50 7.03 3.90
CA ALA A 217 1.21 7.46 2.70
C ALA A 217 2.20 8.61 3.00
N MET A 218 1.79 9.60 3.80
CA MET A 218 2.68 10.70 4.21
C MET A 218 3.80 10.18 5.13
N PHE A 219 3.45 9.38 6.14
CA PHE A 219 4.39 8.71 7.05
C PHE A 219 5.49 8.01 6.25
N SER A 220 5.11 7.19 5.26
CA SER A 220 6.06 6.47 4.40
C SER A 220 7.00 7.40 3.62
N ARG A 221 6.50 8.52 3.08
CA ARG A 221 7.31 9.51 2.36
C ARG A 221 8.33 10.19 3.26
N CYS A 222 7.93 10.54 4.48
CA CYS A 222 8.83 11.21 5.42
C CYS A 222 9.94 10.25 5.83
N ILE A 223 9.58 9.06 6.33
CA ILE A 223 10.59 8.12 6.84
C ILE A 223 11.46 7.53 5.72
N SER A 224 10.97 7.47 4.48
CA SER A 224 11.84 7.07 3.36
C SER A 224 13.00 8.04 3.18
N LEU A 225 12.75 9.36 3.27
CA LEU A 225 13.81 10.37 3.16
C LEU A 225 14.73 10.38 4.38
N GLU A 226 14.18 10.15 5.58
CA GLU A 226 14.95 10.09 6.83
C GLU A 226 15.94 8.90 6.84
N TYR A 227 15.52 7.75 6.31
CA TYR A 227 16.28 6.50 6.43
C TYR A 227 16.95 6.00 5.15
N GLU A 228 16.78 6.67 4.00
CA GLU A 228 17.42 6.29 2.72
C GLU A 228 18.95 6.16 2.85
N LYS A 229 19.60 7.18 3.45
CA LYS A 229 21.06 7.18 3.68
C LYS A 229 21.53 6.15 4.71
N HIS A 230 20.60 5.52 5.42
CA HIS A 230 20.86 4.47 6.40
C HIS A 230 20.67 3.06 5.80
N GLY A 231 20.41 2.96 4.48
CA GLY A 231 20.23 1.69 3.78
C GLY A 231 18.86 1.04 3.99
N ILE A 232 17.86 1.82 4.43
CA ILE A 232 16.51 1.34 4.68
C ILE A 232 15.59 1.82 3.56
N ASP A 233 15.12 0.89 2.76
CA ASP A 233 14.15 1.16 1.71
C ASP A 233 12.74 1.23 2.31
N VAL A 234 12.10 2.40 2.28
CA VAL A 234 10.71 2.54 2.74
C VAL A 234 9.78 2.84 1.57
N GLN A 235 8.66 2.12 1.52
CA GLN A 235 7.67 2.16 0.45
C GLN A 235 6.23 2.14 0.98
N CYS A 236 5.38 2.97 0.38
CA CYS A 236 3.92 2.86 0.45
C CYS A 236 3.41 2.19 -0.84
N GLN A 237 2.86 0.98 -0.72
CA GLN A 237 2.19 0.32 -1.83
C GLN A 237 0.71 0.66 -1.80
N VAL A 238 0.20 1.14 -2.94
CA VAL A 238 -1.15 1.66 -3.07
C VAL A 238 -2.00 0.71 -3.92
N PRO A 239 -2.69 -0.26 -3.29
CA PRO A 239 -3.70 -1.04 -3.96
C PRO A 239 -4.96 -0.20 -4.25
N LEU A 240 -5.62 -0.49 -5.37
CA LEU A 240 -7.05 -0.23 -5.54
C LEU A 240 -7.83 -1.43 -4.97
N PHE A 241 -8.99 -1.79 -5.52
CA PHE A 241 -9.73 -2.94 -5.03
C PHE A 241 -8.97 -4.25 -5.25
N VAL A 242 -8.79 -5.04 -4.19
CA VAL A 242 -8.23 -6.40 -4.24
C VAL A 242 -9.26 -7.36 -3.67
N ALA A 243 -9.57 -8.43 -4.40
CA ALA A 243 -10.60 -9.41 -4.05
C ALA A 243 -10.25 -10.11 -2.72
N THR A 244 -10.78 -9.56 -1.63
CA THR A 244 -10.57 -10.00 -0.24
C THR A 244 -11.88 -9.86 0.53
N LYS A 245 -11.97 -10.48 1.70
CA LYS A 245 -13.16 -10.38 2.56
C LYS A 245 -13.47 -8.95 3.00
N MET A 246 -12.48 -8.06 3.04
CA MET A 246 -12.67 -6.64 3.41
C MET A 246 -13.59 -5.90 2.43
N ILE A 247 -13.59 -6.27 1.15
CA ILE A 247 -14.40 -5.62 0.11
C ILE A 247 -15.65 -6.42 -0.28
N ARG A 248 -15.98 -7.46 0.51
CA ARG A 248 -17.16 -8.32 0.28
C ARG A 248 -18.41 -7.45 0.18
N GLY A 249 -19.20 -7.62 -0.88
CA GLY A 249 -20.40 -6.81 -1.16
C GLY A 249 -20.17 -5.48 -1.89
N PHE A 250 -18.93 -5.15 -2.29
CA PHE A 250 -18.64 -4.12 -3.30
C PHE A 250 -18.22 -4.77 -4.63
N ASN A 251 -17.09 -5.48 -4.63
CA ASN A 251 -16.51 -6.13 -5.80
C ASN A 251 -15.59 -7.28 -5.36
N ASP A 252 -16.15 -8.39 -4.91
CA ASP A 252 -15.43 -9.53 -4.33
C ASP A 252 -15.03 -10.60 -5.33
N SER A 253 -15.42 -10.44 -6.59
CA SER A 253 -15.00 -11.33 -7.67
C SER A 253 -13.68 -10.86 -8.27
N ALA A 254 -12.73 -11.78 -8.41
CA ALA A 254 -11.48 -11.50 -9.09
C ALA A 254 -11.78 -11.10 -10.54
N SER A 255 -11.19 -10.01 -11.00
CA SER A 255 -11.27 -9.52 -12.36
C SER A 255 -9.94 -8.89 -12.78
N VAL A 256 -9.85 -8.47 -14.04
CA VAL A 256 -8.67 -7.76 -14.55
C VAL A 256 -8.34 -6.50 -13.73
N PHE A 257 -9.35 -5.80 -13.22
CA PHE A 257 -9.22 -4.57 -12.43
C PHE A 257 -9.32 -4.79 -10.91
N THR A 258 -9.58 -6.02 -10.49
CA THR A 258 -9.68 -6.43 -9.08
C THR A 258 -8.92 -7.74 -8.90
N PRO A 259 -7.60 -7.71 -8.74
CA PRO A 259 -6.80 -8.91 -8.63
C PRO A 259 -7.17 -9.71 -7.38
N SER A 260 -6.90 -11.02 -7.39
CA SER A 260 -6.86 -11.79 -6.16
C SER A 260 -5.74 -11.29 -5.24
N ALA A 261 -5.85 -11.59 -3.94
CA ALA A 261 -4.77 -11.30 -3.00
C ALA A 261 -3.43 -11.91 -3.45
N GLU A 262 -3.44 -13.15 -3.98
CA GLU A 262 -2.24 -13.80 -4.50
C GLU A 262 -1.63 -13.06 -5.69
N MET A 263 -2.44 -12.66 -6.67
CA MET A 263 -1.97 -11.93 -7.84
C MET A 263 -1.40 -10.55 -7.47
N TYR A 264 -2.07 -9.84 -6.55
CA TYR A 264 -1.56 -8.59 -6.01
C TYR A 264 -0.23 -8.81 -5.26
N SER A 265 -0.15 -9.80 -4.37
CA SER A 265 1.04 -10.06 -3.57
C SER A 265 2.24 -10.49 -4.41
N LYS A 266 2.04 -11.24 -5.50
CA LYS A 266 3.10 -11.58 -6.46
C LYS A 266 3.67 -10.33 -7.13
N ALA A 267 2.82 -9.36 -7.46
CA ALA A 267 3.27 -8.07 -8.00
C ALA A 267 3.95 -7.21 -6.92
N SER A 268 3.37 -7.17 -5.72
CA SER A 268 3.88 -6.44 -4.55
C SER A 268 5.32 -6.79 -4.20
N ILE A 269 5.66 -8.07 -4.07
CA ILE A 269 7.02 -8.47 -3.69
C ILE A 269 8.09 -8.09 -4.74
N ARG A 270 7.70 -7.90 -6.01
CA ARG A 270 8.63 -7.45 -7.07
C ARG A 270 8.99 -5.97 -6.94
N CYS A 271 8.16 -5.18 -6.28
CA CYS A 271 8.33 -3.74 -6.12
C CYS A 271 9.12 -3.35 -4.86
N ILE A 272 9.34 -4.28 -3.93
CA ILE A 272 10.04 -4.01 -2.67
C ILE A 272 11.46 -3.50 -2.95
N GLY A 273 11.79 -2.34 -2.37
CA GLY A 273 13.09 -1.69 -2.52
C GLY A 273 13.24 -0.75 -3.72
N TYR A 274 12.17 -0.47 -4.46
CA TYR A 274 12.23 0.48 -5.57
C TYR A 274 11.62 1.83 -5.21
N GLU A 275 10.43 2.17 -5.69
CA GLU A 275 9.83 3.49 -5.49
C GLU A 275 9.26 3.66 -4.08
N HIS A 276 9.37 4.86 -3.49
CA HIS A 276 8.75 5.16 -2.20
C HIS A 276 7.21 5.10 -2.23
N ILE A 277 6.60 5.33 -3.40
CA ILE A 277 5.18 5.09 -3.63
C ILE A 277 5.02 4.33 -4.93
N CYS A 278 4.30 3.21 -4.89
CA CYS A 278 4.01 2.46 -6.09
C CYS A 278 2.64 1.81 -6.05
N THR A 279 2.18 1.40 -7.23
CA THR A 279 0.97 0.60 -7.42
C THR A 279 1.40 -0.70 -8.07
N PRO A 280 1.70 -1.75 -7.27
CA PRO A 280 2.42 -2.92 -7.78
C PRO A 280 1.71 -3.66 -8.91
N TYR A 281 0.38 -3.78 -8.81
CA TYR A 281 -0.42 -4.42 -9.84
C TYR A 281 -0.66 -3.47 -11.02
N TRP A 282 -0.10 -3.78 -12.18
CA TRP A 282 -0.06 -2.85 -13.32
C TRP A 282 -1.44 -2.37 -13.79
N MET A 283 -2.50 -3.19 -13.72
CA MET A 283 -3.85 -2.71 -14.07
C MET A 283 -4.39 -1.67 -13.10
N HIS A 284 -4.00 -1.71 -11.82
CA HIS A 284 -4.31 -0.63 -10.90
C HIS A 284 -3.60 0.67 -11.31
N SER A 285 -2.39 0.60 -11.88
CA SER A 285 -1.70 1.79 -12.38
C SER A 285 -2.38 2.38 -13.62
N VAL A 286 -2.98 1.54 -14.48
CA VAL A 286 -3.83 1.98 -15.59
C VAL A 286 -5.10 2.65 -15.06
N GLN A 287 -5.78 2.04 -14.08
CA GLN A 287 -6.95 2.63 -13.45
C GLN A 287 -6.61 3.98 -12.80
N TRP A 288 -5.51 4.06 -12.05
CA TRP A 288 -5.05 5.31 -11.46
C TRP A 288 -4.85 6.36 -12.54
N PHE A 289 -4.12 6.03 -13.62
CA PHE A 289 -3.89 6.94 -14.73
C PHE A 289 -5.20 7.48 -15.31
N LEU A 290 -6.20 6.62 -15.52
CA LEU A 290 -7.51 7.04 -16.03
C LEU A 290 -8.27 7.92 -15.03
N ILE A 291 -8.27 7.56 -13.74
CA ILE A 291 -8.91 8.33 -12.68
C ILE A 291 -8.35 9.77 -12.65
N GLN A 292 -7.02 9.92 -12.71
CA GLN A 292 -6.36 11.23 -12.68
C GLN A 292 -6.63 12.12 -13.91
N ARG A 293 -7.35 11.63 -14.92
CA ARG A 293 -7.77 12.43 -16.09
C ARG A 293 -9.19 12.95 -15.99
N LEU A 294 -9.94 12.49 -15.00
CA LEU A 294 -11.30 12.95 -14.77
C LEU A 294 -11.29 14.18 -13.86
N PRO A 295 -12.16 15.18 -14.09
CA PRO A 295 -12.28 16.32 -13.18
C PRO A 295 -12.65 15.88 -11.76
N ASP A 296 -12.05 16.50 -10.75
CA ASP A 296 -12.29 16.16 -9.34
C ASP A 296 -13.77 16.23 -8.95
N ALA A 297 -14.49 17.23 -9.47
CA ALA A 297 -15.93 17.38 -9.24
C ALA A 297 -16.73 16.17 -9.75
N LEU A 298 -16.37 15.63 -10.91
CA LEU A 298 -17.03 14.46 -11.49
C LEU A 298 -16.74 13.20 -10.68
N LEU A 299 -15.47 13.00 -10.29
CA LEU A 299 -15.06 11.86 -9.46
C LEU A 299 -15.75 11.89 -8.10
N ASN A 300 -15.76 13.05 -7.43
CA ASN A 300 -16.39 13.23 -6.13
C ASN A 300 -17.89 12.94 -6.20
N TRP A 301 -18.59 13.49 -7.21
CA TRP A 301 -20.00 13.20 -7.44
C TRP A 301 -20.24 11.69 -7.66
N TYR A 302 -19.49 11.06 -8.57
CA TYR A 302 -19.65 9.64 -8.88
C TYR A 302 -19.41 8.74 -7.66
N LEU A 303 -18.33 8.98 -6.92
CA LEU A 303 -18.00 8.20 -5.72
C LEU A 303 -19.04 8.40 -4.62
N PHE A 304 -19.53 9.63 -4.45
CA PHE A 304 -20.56 9.91 -3.45
C PHE A 304 -21.86 9.16 -3.77
N GLU A 305 -22.34 9.24 -5.02
CA GLU A 305 -23.53 8.51 -5.48
C GLU A 305 -23.35 6.99 -5.36
N LEU A 306 -22.18 6.46 -5.74
CA LEU A 306 -21.86 5.04 -5.60
C LEU A 306 -21.94 4.58 -4.13
N PHE A 307 -21.40 5.38 -3.21
CA PHE A 307 -21.41 5.04 -1.79
C PHE A 307 -22.78 5.23 -1.13
N LEU A 308 -23.57 6.22 -1.54
CA LEU A 308 -24.97 6.33 -1.11
C LEU A 308 -25.79 5.11 -1.55
N LYS A 309 -25.62 4.64 -2.79
CA LYS A 309 -26.27 3.41 -3.29
C LYS A 309 -25.78 2.15 -2.56
N SER A 310 -24.49 2.04 -2.27
CA SER A 310 -23.94 0.92 -1.49
C SER A 310 -24.48 0.92 -0.05
N ARG A 311 -24.51 2.09 0.57
CA ARG A 311 -25.10 2.31 1.90
C ARG A 311 -26.56 1.87 1.95
N LYS A 312 -27.40 2.34 1.02
CA LYS A 312 -28.83 1.97 0.99
C LYS A 312 -29.03 0.46 0.98
N ARG A 313 -28.32 -0.25 0.09
CA ARG A 313 -28.36 -1.73 -0.02
C ARG A 313 -27.89 -2.46 1.24
N ARG A 314 -27.05 -1.83 2.07
CA ARG A 314 -26.55 -2.41 3.33
C ARG A 314 -27.50 -2.16 4.48
N MET A 315 -28.06 -0.95 4.57
CA MET A 315 -29.08 -0.60 5.56
C MET A 315 -30.33 -1.48 5.42
N GLU A 316 -30.73 -1.85 4.20
CA GLU A 316 -31.87 -2.75 3.95
C GLU A 316 -31.64 -4.20 4.42
N LYS A 317 -30.42 -4.57 4.79
CA LYS A 317 -30.08 -5.91 5.31
C LYS A 317 -29.99 -5.97 6.83
N PHE A 318 -30.11 -4.83 7.50
CA PHE A 318 -30.17 -4.71 8.96
C PHE A 318 -31.61 -4.39 9.38
#